data_AF-A0A7V3I4A4-F1
#
_entry.id   AF-A0A7V3I4A4-F1
#
_cell.length_a   1.000
_cell.length_b   1.000
_cell.length_c   1.000
_cell.angle_alpha   90.00
_cell.angle_beta   90.00
_cell.angle_gamma   90.00
#
_symmetry.space_group_name_H-M   'P 1'
#
loop_
_entity.id
_entity.type
_entity.pdbx_description
1 polymer ?
#
loop_
_entity_poly.entity_id
_entity_poly.type
_entity_poly.pdbx_seq_one_letter_code
_entity_poly.pdbx_strand_id
1 'polypeptide(L)'
;MDMFVESGVNFFMPFEIAAGMDPLPIRERYGEKLVIWGGIDKRELAKDLDAVEREVMSKVPKLMETGGYIPAVDHLVPPDVPFANYCRFVELIRQVCG
;
A
#
# COMPACT_ATOMS: atom_id res chain seq x y z
N MET A 1 5.23 -2.11 16.33
CA MET A 1 3.79 -2.47 16.45
C MET A 1 3.58 -3.66 17.38
N ASP A 2 4.62 -4.13 18.08
CA ASP A 2 4.61 -5.43 18.79
C ASP A 2 3.52 -5.51 19.84
N MET A 3 3.39 -4.50 20.71
CA MET A 3 2.37 -4.47 21.76
C MET A 3 0.95 -4.66 21.22
N PHE A 4 0.63 -4.10 20.05
CA PHE A 4 -0.70 -4.25 19.46
C PHE A 4 -0.92 -5.64 18.89
N VAL A 5 0.07 -6.17 18.16
CA VAL A 5 0.00 -7.51 17.57
C VAL A 5 -0.07 -8.58 18.68
N GLU A 6 0.70 -8.41 19.75
CA GLU A 6 0.65 -9.27 20.95
C GLU A 6 -0.69 -9.18 21.69
N SER A 7 -1.35 -8.01 21.65
CA SER A 7 -2.69 -7.82 22.20
C SER A 7 -3.81 -8.37 21.29
N GLY A 8 -3.47 -8.99 20.16
CA GLY A 8 -4.42 -9.60 19.22
C GLY A 8 -4.92 -8.67 18.12
N VAL A 9 -4.39 -7.44 17.99
CA VAL A 9 -4.68 -6.59 16.83
C VAL A 9 -4.03 -7.19 15.61
N ASN A 10 -4.85 -7.55 14.62
CA ASN A 10 -4.43 -8.23 13.41
C ASN A 10 -4.65 -7.41 12.14
N PHE A 11 -4.96 -6.11 12.26
CA PHE A 11 -5.20 -5.22 11.13
C PHE A 11 -4.76 -3.80 11.45
N PHE A 12 -4.12 -3.12 10.48
CA PHE A 12 -3.75 -1.71 10.61
C PHE A 12 -3.99 -0.92 9.32
N MET A 13 -4.43 0.33 9.52
CA MET A 13 -4.40 1.42 8.55
C MET A 13 -4.26 2.75 9.32
N PRO A 14 -3.73 3.82 8.71
CA PRO A 14 -3.02 3.84 7.44
C PRO A 14 -1.61 3.22 7.51
N PHE A 15 -1.10 2.81 6.36
CA PHE A 15 0.32 2.49 6.15
C PHE A 15 1.01 3.65 5.41
N GLU A 16 1.14 4.79 6.09
CA GLU A 16 1.69 6.02 5.50
C GLU A 16 3.22 5.94 5.30
N ILE A 17 3.68 6.08 4.06
CA ILE A 17 5.11 5.93 3.71
C ILE A 17 5.95 7.04 4.33
N ALA A 18 5.43 8.27 4.37
CA ALA A 18 6.11 9.40 5.00
C ALA A 18 6.30 9.22 6.53
N ALA A 19 5.49 8.36 7.16
CA ALA A 19 5.60 8.00 8.57
C ALA A 19 6.49 6.76 8.81
N GLY A 20 7.15 6.24 7.76
CA GLY A 20 8.01 5.06 7.84
C GLY A 20 7.25 3.73 7.86
N MET A 21 5.97 3.72 7.48
CA MET A 21 5.12 2.52 7.47
C MET A 21 5.15 1.83 6.09
N ASP A 22 6.34 1.40 5.65
CA ASP A 22 6.47 0.62 4.41
C ASP A 22 5.89 -0.80 4.59
N PRO A 23 4.93 -1.23 3.76
CA PRO A 23 4.30 -2.54 3.92
C PRO A 23 5.24 -3.72 3.70
N LEU A 24 6.29 -3.60 2.88
CA LEU A 24 7.21 -4.71 2.58
C LEU A 24 7.99 -5.19 3.82
N PRO A 25 8.75 -4.33 4.54
CA PRO A 25 9.45 -4.74 5.75
C PRO A 25 8.47 -5.11 6.88
N ILE A 26 7.27 -4.51 6.92
CA ILE A 26 6.26 -4.88 7.92
C ILE A 26 5.72 -6.29 7.65
N ARG A 27 5.46 -6.64 6.38
CA ARG A 27 5.09 -8.02 6.00
C ARG A 27 6.20 -9.00 6.34
N GLU A 28 7.47 -8.67 6.08
CA GLU A 28 8.61 -9.52 6.43
C GLU A 28 8.71 -9.75 7.95
N ARG A 29 8.42 -8.73 8.76
CA ARG A 29 8.50 -8.81 10.22
C ARG A 29 7.33 -9.57 10.85
N TYR A 30 6.10 -9.29 10.44
CA TYR A 30 4.90 -9.81 11.11
C TYR A 30 4.23 -10.97 10.38
N GLY A 31 4.66 -11.28 9.15
CA GLY A 31 4.08 -12.35 8.33
C GLY A 31 2.57 -12.17 8.18
N GLU A 32 1.84 -13.27 8.15
CA GLU A 32 0.37 -13.28 8.03
C GLU A 32 -0.39 -12.87 9.31
N LYS A 33 0.31 -12.61 10.43
CA LYS A 33 -0.34 -12.20 11.70
C LYS A 33 -0.98 -10.82 11.61
N LEU A 34 -0.60 -10.03 10.61
CA LEU A 34 -1.04 -8.67 10.42
C LEU A 34 -1.58 -8.44 9.01
N VAL A 35 -2.82 -7.98 8.93
CA VAL A 35 -3.42 -7.47 7.71
C VAL A 35 -2.99 -6.01 7.52
N ILE A 36 -2.50 -5.72 6.32
CA ILE A 36 -1.94 -4.41 5.94
C ILE A 36 -2.94 -3.73 5.00
N TRP A 37 -3.33 -2.48 5.27
CA TRP A 37 -4.13 -1.69 4.35
C TRP A 37 -3.48 -0.33 4.09
N GLY A 38 -3.12 -0.09 2.83
CA GLY A 38 -2.45 1.12 2.36
C GLY A 38 -1.09 0.83 1.71
N GLY A 39 -0.11 1.70 1.96
CA GLY A 39 1.28 1.50 1.56
C GLY A 39 1.66 1.99 0.16
N ILE A 40 0.72 2.57 -0.59
CA ILE A 40 0.98 3.19 -1.91
C ILE A 40 1.23 4.68 -1.72
N ASP A 41 2.48 5.12 -1.94
CA ASP A 41 2.94 6.48 -1.69
C ASP A 41 2.20 7.49 -2.57
N LYS A 42 1.30 8.26 -1.96
CA LYS A 42 0.55 9.34 -2.61
C LYS A 42 1.43 10.35 -3.34
N ARG A 43 2.69 10.53 -2.93
CA ARG A 43 3.64 11.45 -3.58
C ARG A 43 4.11 10.94 -4.93
N GLU A 44 4.18 9.61 -5.13
CA GLU A 44 4.46 9.03 -6.44
C GLU A 44 3.26 9.18 -7.37
N LEU A 45 2.03 9.08 -6.83
CA LEU A 45 0.80 9.27 -7.58
C LEU A 45 0.63 10.70 -8.11
N ALA A 46 1.22 11.70 -7.43
CA ALA A 46 1.19 13.10 -7.86
C ALA A 46 2.19 13.43 -8.99
N LYS A 47 3.06 12.49 -9.39
CA LYS A 47 4.06 12.69 -10.45
C LYS A 47 3.48 12.34 -11.83
N ASP A 48 3.98 11.28 -12.47
CA ASP A 48 3.61 10.82 -13.79
C ASP A 48 3.10 9.37 -13.78
N LEU A 49 2.56 8.91 -14.91
CA LEU A 49 2.02 7.56 -15.03
C LEU A 49 3.07 6.48 -14.78
N ASP A 50 4.33 6.73 -15.15
CA ASP A 50 5.43 5.79 -14.93
C ASP A 50 5.77 5.67 -13.43
N ALA A 51 5.70 6.77 -12.67
CA ALA A 51 5.87 6.77 -11.22
C ALA A 51 4.75 6.00 -10.53
N VAL A 52 3.49 6.17 -10.97
CA VAL A 52 2.36 5.37 -10.48
C VAL A 52 2.62 3.89 -10.71
N GLU A 53 3.04 3.52 -11.92
CA GLU A 53 3.29 2.12 -12.27
C GLU A 53 4.45 1.52 -11.47
N ARG A 54 5.58 2.23 -11.36
CA ARG A 54 6.72 1.79 -10.55
C ARG A 54 6.33 1.59 -9.09
N GLU A 55 5.61 2.55 -8.51
CA GLU A 55 5.19 2.48 -7.11
C GLU A 55 4.30 1.26 -6.85
N VAL A 56 3.27 1.06 -7.68
CA VAL A 56 2.35 -0.08 -7.55
C VAL A 56 3.07 -1.41 -7.77
N MET A 57 3.79 -1.54 -8.88
CA MET A 57 4.40 -2.81 -9.28
C MET A 57 5.58 -3.22 -8.38
N SER A 58 6.21 -2.26 -7.68
CA SER A 58 7.28 -2.57 -6.72
C SER A 58 6.79 -3.23 -5.43
N LYS A 59 5.50 -3.08 -5.09
CA LYS A 59 4.93 -3.50 -3.79
C LYS A 59 3.80 -4.50 -3.94
N VAL A 60 2.80 -4.17 -4.74
CA VAL A 60 1.51 -4.89 -4.75
C VAL A 60 1.66 -6.35 -5.13
N PRO A 61 2.35 -6.75 -6.23
CA PRO A 61 2.47 -8.16 -6.57
C PRO A 61 3.06 -9.01 -5.44
N LYS A 62 4.19 -8.58 -4.86
CA LYS A 62 4.87 -9.30 -3.75
C LYS A 62 3.99 -9.40 -2.50
N LEU A 63 3.26 -8.35 -2.16
CA LEU A 63 2.38 -8.36 -0.98
C LEU A 63 1.15 -9.25 -1.18
N MET A 64 0.63 -9.32 -2.41
CA MET A 64 -0.52 -10.16 -2.75
C MET A 64 -0.19 -11.66 -2.69
N GLU A 65 1.05 -12.07 -2.98
CA GLU A 65 1.50 -13.48 -2.86
C GLU A 65 1.29 -14.06 -1.45
N THR A 66 1.42 -13.21 -0.43
CA THR A 66 1.29 -13.61 1.00
C THR A 66 -0.14 -13.53 1.54
N GLY A 67 -1.09 -12.98 0.79
CA GLY A 67 -2.42 -12.65 1.30
C GLY A 67 -2.40 -11.56 2.39
N GLY A 68 -3.57 -11.24 2.97
CA GLY A 68 -3.69 -10.28 4.07
C GLY A 68 -3.22 -8.84 3.73
N TYR A 69 -3.29 -8.44 2.47
CA TYR A 69 -2.96 -7.09 2.02
C TYR A 69 -4.14 -6.48 1.26
N ILE A 70 -4.50 -5.25 1.63
CA ILE A 70 -5.54 -4.45 0.98
C ILE A 70 -4.85 -3.24 0.36
N PRO A 71 -4.54 -3.27 -0.95
CA PRO A 71 -3.87 -2.16 -1.61
C PRO A 71 -4.77 -0.92 -1.62
N ALA A 72 -4.22 0.17 -1.11
CA ALA A 72 -4.84 1.50 -1.15
C ALA A 72 -3.75 2.56 -1.08
N VAL A 73 -4.12 3.81 -1.37
CA VAL A 73 -3.27 4.96 -1.08
C VAL A 73 -2.87 4.93 0.40
N ASP A 74 -1.63 5.32 0.68
CA ASP A 74 -1.01 5.20 1.99
C ASP A 74 -1.74 5.94 3.11
N HIS A 75 -2.57 6.93 2.76
CA HIS A 75 -3.52 7.62 3.61
C HIS A 75 -4.66 8.22 2.74
N LEU A 76 -4.86 9.54 2.78
CA LEU A 76 -5.79 10.27 1.92
C LEU A 76 -5.14 10.63 0.58
N VAL A 77 -5.97 10.73 -0.47
CA VAL A 77 -5.54 11.23 -1.79
C VAL A 77 -5.50 12.76 -1.76
N PRO A 78 -4.33 13.38 -1.92
CA PRO A 78 -4.22 14.83 -1.91
C PRO A 78 -4.70 15.43 -3.25
N PRO A 79 -5.14 16.70 -3.28
CA PRO A 79 -5.76 17.32 -4.44
C PRO A 79 -4.81 17.56 -5.63
N ASP A 80 -3.50 17.44 -5.40
CA ASP A 80 -2.45 17.55 -6.41
C ASP A 80 -2.20 16.24 -7.18
N VAL A 81 -2.85 15.13 -6.82
CA VAL A 81 -2.85 13.90 -7.62
C VAL A 81 -3.72 14.09 -8.87
N PRO A 82 -3.16 14.04 -10.09
CA PRO A 82 -3.97 14.10 -11.30
C PRO A 82 -4.97 12.95 -11.36
N PHE A 83 -6.21 13.23 -11.77
CA PHE A 83 -7.25 12.20 -11.86
C PHE A 83 -6.84 11.02 -12.74
N ALA A 84 -6.13 11.27 -13.85
CA ALA A 84 -5.60 10.23 -14.72
C ALA A 84 -4.61 9.29 -14.01
N ASN A 85 -3.76 9.83 -13.13
CA ASN A 85 -2.83 9.03 -12.34
C ASN A 85 -3.57 8.15 -11.33
N TYR A 86 -4.64 8.68 -10.71
CA TYR A 86 -5.48 7.89 -9.82
C TYR A 86 -6.24 6.78 -10.57
N CYS A 87 -6.76 7.07 -11.76
CA CYS A 87 -7.37 6.04 -12.63
C CYS A 87 -6.35 4.94 -12.96
N ARG A 88 -5.12 5.32 -13.35
CA ARG A 88 -4.06 4.36 -13.64
C ARG A 88 -3.72 3.49 -12.44
N PHE A 89 -3.65 4.08 -11.26
CA PHE A 89 -3.50 3.35 -10.00
C PHE A 89 -4.60 2.29 -9.83
N VAL A 90 -5.88 2.68 -9.96
CA VAL A 90 -7.01 1.74 -9.83
C VAL A 90 -6.97 0.64 -10.88
N GLU A 91 -6.63 0.96 -12.13
CA GLU A 91 -6.46 -0.03 -13.20
C GLU A 91 -5.39 -1.07 -12.87
N LEU A 92 -4.21 -0.63 -12.41
CA LEU A 92 -3.12 -1.52 -12.01
C LEU A 92 -3.53 -2.43 -10.85
N ILE A 93 -4.22 -1.89 -9.83
CA ILE A 93 -4.74 -2.72 -8.73
C ILE A 93 -5.71 -3.78 -9.27
N ARG A 94 -6.61 -3.42 -10.19
CA ARG A 94 -7.53 -4.41 -10.81
C ARG A 94 -6.80 -5.45 -11.65
N GLN A 95 -5.71 -5.08 -12.32
CA GLN A 95 -4.91 -6.01 -13.11
C GLN A 95 -4.13 -7.01 -12.24
N VAL A 96 -3.66 -6.58 -11.06
CA VAL A 96 -2.84 -7.41 -10.16
C VAL A 96 -3.70 -8.22 -9.18
N CYS A 97 -4.84 -7.67 -8.74
CA CYS A 97 -5.65 -8.25 -7.67
C CYS A 97 -7.01 -8.81 -8.10
N GLY A 98 -7.47 -8.51 -9.32
CA GLY A 98 -8.76 -8.96 -9.87
C GLY A 98 -8.64 -10.23 -10.69
#